data_AF-A0A363U9A8-F1
#
_entry.id   AF-A0A363U9A8-F1
#
_cell.length_a   1.000
_cell.length_b   1.000
_cell.length_c   1.000
_cell.angle_alpha   90.00
_cell.angle_beta   90.00
_cell.angle_gamma   90.00
#
_symmetry.space_group_name_H-M   'P 1'
#
loop_
_entity.id
_entity.type
_entity.pdbx_description
1 polymer ?
#
loop_
_entity_poly.entity_id
_entity_poly.type
_entity_poly.pdbx_seq_one_letter_code
_entity_poly.pdbx_strand_id
1 'polypeptide(L)'
;MERILKALRGVDWAEISAPTDFGLEPIAAVHDQEYLDFLTSAWTEWLASDAEDKSTLLPATFALRRQPRRPKSLLGRAGYYMMDLSACIVDGTYEAALASANCALSAAQAVTEGG
;
A
#
# COMPACT_ATOMS: atom_id res chain seq x y z
N MET A 1 -5.00 3.27 14.83
CA MET A 1 -6.41 3.28 14.39
C MET A 1 -7.41 3.30 15.55
N GLU A 2 -7.23 2.49 16.60
CA GLU A 2 -8.18 2.37 17.72
C GLU A 2 -8.58 3.69 18.39
N ARG A 3 -7.63 4.63 18.55
CA ARG A 3 -7.92 5.94 19.16
C ARG A 3 -8.92 6.78 18.34
N ILE A 4 -8.79 6.76 17.01
CA ILE A 4 -9.69 7.49 16.10
C ILE A 4 -11.07 6.83 16.10
N LEU A 5 -11.13 5.50 15.95
CA LEU A 5 -12.39 4.76 16.01
C LEU A 5 -13.11 4.95 17.36
N LYS A 6 -12.37 4.95 18.47
CA LYS A 6 -12.94 5.21 19.80
C LYS A 6 -13.56 6.60 19.89
N ALA A 7 -12.90 7.62 19.34
CA ALA A 7 -13.43 8.99 19.33
C ALA A 7 -14.70 9.09 18.47
N LEU A 8 -14.70 8.50 17.27
CA LEU A 8 -15.86 8.50 16.37
C LEU A 8 -17.06 7.74 16.95
N ARG A 9 -16.82 6.62 17.65
CA ARG A 9 -17.89 5.89 18.36
C ARG A 9 -18.49 6.64 19.55
N GLY A 10 -17.84 7.72 20.00
CA GLY A 10 -18.28 8.52 21.14
C GLY A 10 -19.20 9.69 20.76
N VAL A 11 -19.44 9.92 19.47
CA VAL A 11 -20.33 10.98 18.96
C VAL A 11 -21.56 10.36 18.31
N ASP A 12 -22.64 11.13 18.21
CA ASP A 12 -23.93 10.72 17.66
C ASP A 12 -24.08 10.97 16.15
N TRP A 13 -23.19 11.76 15.55
CA TRP A 13 -23.22 12.13 14.14
C TRP A 13 -22.36 11.26 13.23
N ALA A 14 -21.53 10.37 13.76
CA ALA A 14 -20.63 9.54 12.98
C ALA A 14 -21.15 8.10 12.86
N GLU A 15 -21.41 7.66 11.62
CA GLU A 15 -21.67 6.27 11.30
C GLU A 15 -20.38 5.57 10.85
N ILE A 16 -20.15 4.35 11.34
CA ILE A 16 -18.98 3.54 10.96
C ILE A 16 -19.47 2.32 10.19
N SER A 17 -19.13 2.27 8.91
CA SER A 17 -19.39 1.15 8.02
C SER A 17 -18.09 0.56 7.48
N ALA A 18 -18.15 -0.69 7.01
CA ALA A 18 -17.06 -1.31 6.28
C ALA A 18 -16.96 -0.71 4.87
N PRO A 19 -15.76 -0.56 4.29
CA PRO A 19 -15.63 -0.07 2.94
C PRO A 19 -16.17 -1.06 1.91
N THR A 20 -16.65 -0.55 0.78
CA THR A 20 -16.92 -1.35 -0.41
C THR A 20 -15.61 -1.74 -1.08
N ASP A 21 -15.55 -2.93 -1.68
CA ASP A 21 -14.43 -3.31 -2.54
C ASP A 21 -14.65 -2.80 -3.96
N PHE A 22 -13.77 -1.90 -4.40
CA PHE A 22 -13.85 -1.30 -5.74
C PHE A 22 -12.91 -1.99 -6.74
N GLY A 23 -12.20 -3.04 -6.33
CA GLY A 23 -11.16 -3.66 -7.14
C GLY A 23 -9.97 -2.72 -7.42
N LEU A 24 -9.11 -3.13 -8.35
CA LEU A 24 -7.88 -2.38 -8.65
C LEU A 24 -8.04 -1.27 -9.69
N GLU A 25 -9.14 -1.24 -10.45
CA GLU A 25 -9.31 -0.29 -11.55
C GLU A 25 -9.17 1.18 -11.10
N PRO A 26 -9.81 1.64 -10.01
CA PRO A 26 -9.67 3.03 -9.57
C PRO A 26 -8.26 3.35 -9.03
N ILE A 27 -7.57 2.35 -8.49
CA ILE A 27 -6.21 2.49 -7.95
C ILE A 27 -5.21 2.58 -9.12
N ALA A 28 -5.39 1.75 -10.15
CA ALA A 28 -4.58 1.75 -11.38
C ALA A 28 -4.80 3.00 -12.24
N ALA A 29 -5.90 3.73 -12.04
CA ALA A 29 -6.10 5.04 -12.67
C ALA A 29 -5.11 6.13 -12.18
N VAL A 30 -4.46 5.92 -11.02
CA VAL A 30 -3.51 6.87 -10.42
C VAL A 30 -2.10 6.30 -10.34
N HIS A 31 -1.96 5.01 -10.07
CA HIS A 31 -0.68 4.35 -9.86
C HIS A 31 -0.21 3.57 -11.09
N ASP A 32 1.11 3.59 -11.31
CA ASP A 32 1.76 2.76 -12.32
C ASP A 32 1.49 1.26 -12.08
N GLN A 33 1.20 0.52 -13.15
CA GLN A 33 0.86 -0.89 -13.05
C GLN A 33 2.04 -1.72 -12.52
N GLU A 34 3.27 -1.42 -12.95
CA GLU A 34 4.44 -2.19 -12.51
C GLU A 34 4.75 -1.97 -11.02
N TYR A 35 4.38 -0.81 -10.47
CA TYR A 35 4.42 -0.53 -9.04
C TYR A 35 3.39 -1.35 -8.27
N LEU A 36 2.15 -1.41 -8.76
CA LEU A 36 1.10 -2.24 -8.14
C LEU A 36 1.47 -3.72 -8.16
N ASP A 37 2.02 -4.20 -9.28
CA ASP A 37 2.52 -5.57 -9.40
C ASP A 37 3.64 -5.84 -8.38
N PHE A 38 4.56 -4.88 -8.21
CA PHE A 38 5.61 -4.97 -7.19
C PHE A 38 5.04 -5.05 -5.79
N LEU A 39 4.11 -4.17 -5.39
CA LEU A 39 3.51 -4.21 -4.05
C LEU A 39 2.79 -5.53 -3.79
N THR A 40 2.11 -6.07 -4.80
CA THR A 40 1.37 -7.32 -4.72
C THR A 40 2.29 -8.52 -4.47
N SER A 41 3.46 -8.57 -5.11
CA SER A 41 4.35 -9.75 -5.05
C SER A 41 5.53 -9.61 -4.09
N ALA A 42 5.91 -8.39 -3.71
CA ALA A 42 7.19 -8.11 -3.04
C ALA A 42 7.38 -8.89 -1.74
N TRP A 43 6.35 -8.97 -0.90
CA TRP A 43 6.44 -9.69 0.37
C TRP A 43 6.59 -11.20 0.16
N THR A 44 5.80 -11.79 -0.75
CA THR A 44 5.91 -13.21 -1.09
C THR A 44 7.28 -13.54 -1.70
N GLU A 45 7.79 -12.71 -2.60
CA GLU A 45 9.13 -12.88 -3.17
C GLU A 45 10.23 -12.73 -2.10
N TRP A 46 10.04 -11.84 -1.13
CA TRP A 46 10.98 -11.65 -0.02
C TRP A 46 11.05 -12.89 0.87
N LEU A 47 9.90 -13.46 1.23
CA LEU A 47 9.83 -14.69 2.00
C LEU A 47 10.46 -15.88 1.27
N ALA A 48 10.42 -15.89 -0.06
CA ALA A 48 11.04 -16.93 -0.89
C ALA A 48 12.55 -16.75 -1.13
N SER A 49 13.13 -15.61 -0.76
CA SER A 49 14.56 -15.32 -0.96
C SER A 49 15.48 -16.05 0.02
N ASP A 50 16.80 -15.97 -0.17
CA ASP A 50 17.80 -16.53 0.75
C ASP A 50 18.18 -15.57 1.90
N ALA A 51 17.38 -14.55 2.18
CA ALA A 51 17.66 -13.60 3.26
C ALA A 51 17.65 -14.30 4.63
N GLU A 52 18.64 -13.96 5.48
CA GLU A 52 18.75 -14.50 6.84
C GLU A 52 17.65 -13.96 7.77
N ASP A 53 17.40 -12.65 7.72
CA ASP A 53 16.29 -11.99 8.41
C ASP A 53 15.19 -11.62 7.41
N LYS A 54 14.01 -12.22 7.57
CA LYS A 54 12.83 -12.02 6.73
C LYS A 54 11.71 -11.26 7.45
N SER A 55 12.02 -10.57 8.55
CA SER A 55 11.02 -9.81 9.31
C SER A 55 10.52 -8.57 8.58
N THR A 56 11.36 -7.97 7.72
CA THR A 56 11.07 -6.71 7.01
C THR A 56 11.79 -6.69 5.67
N LEU A 57 11.11 -6.23 4.62
CA LEU A 57 11.71 -5.91 3.34
C LEU A 57 12.07 -4.41 3.29
N LEU A 58 13.37 -4.15 3.14
CA LEU A 58 13.95 -2.82 2.92
C LEU A 58 14.73 -2.80 1.60
N PRO A 59 14.83 -1.63 0.94
CA PRO A 59 15.66 -1.49 -0.24
C PRO A 59 17.15 -1.57 0.15
N ALA A 60 17.95 -2.27 -0.66
CA ALA A 60 19.41 -2.31 -0.47
C ALA A 60 20.13 -1.07 -1.06
N THR A 61 19.49 -0.40 -2.01
CA THR A 61 20.01 0.75 -2.74
C THR A 61 18.85 1.64 -3.19
N PHE A 62 19.07 2.91 -3.49
CA PHE A 62 18.05 3.77 -4.08
C PHE A 62 18.37 4.12 -5.53
N ALA A 63 17.34 4.21 -6.37
CA ALA A 63 17.46 4.57 -7.78
C ALA A 63 17.65 6.09 -7.97
N LEU A 64 18.78 6.65 -7.54
CA LEU A 64 19.06 8.11 -7.53
C LEU A 64 19.34 8.74 -8.91
N ARG A 65 19.24 7.97 -10.00
CA ARG A 65 19.51 8.48 -11.36
C ARG A 65 18.33 9.29 -11.86
N ARG A 66 18.57 10.30 -12.70
CA ARG A 66 17.52 11.12 -13.34
C ARG A 66 16.54 10.31 -14.20
N GLN A 67 17.01 9.23 -14.80
CA GLN A 67 16.21 8.27 -15.58
C GLN A 67 16.64 6.85 -15.18
N PRO A 68 16.13 6.35 -14.04
CA PRO A 68 16.50 5.02 -13.58
C PRO A 68 15.83 3.96 -14.47
N ARG A 69 16.57 2.89 -14.77
CA ARG A 69 15.99 1.69 -15.40
C ARG A 69 15.53 0.74 -14.32
N ARG A 70 14.34 0.17 -14.47
CA ARG A 70 13.78 -0.82 -13.54
C ARG A 70 14.72 -2.03 -13.39
N PRO A 71 15.23 -2.33 -12.18
CA PRO A 71 16.05 -3.52 -11.96
C PRO A 71 15.22 -4.81 -12.01
N LYS A 72 15.89 -5.94 -12.26
CA LYS A 72 15.25 -7.26 -12.24
C LYS A 72 15.21 -7.91 -10.87
N SER A 73 16.18 -7.65 -10.00
CA SER A 73 16.24 -8.23 -8.65
C SER A 73 15.21 -7.59 -7.72
N LEU A 74 14.69 -8.37 -6.76
CA LEU A 74 13.74 -7.88 -5.77
C LEU A 74 14.25 -6.65 -5.02
N LEU A 75 15.47 -6.72 -4.45
CA LEU A 75 16.08 -5.60 -3.71
C LEU A 75 16.34 -4.37 -4.59
N GLY A 76 16.61 -4.58 -5.89
CA GLY A 76 16.74 -3.48 -6.85
C GLY A 76 15.39 -2.83 -7.15
N ARG A 77 14.32 -3.63 -7.31
CA ARG A 77 12.95 -3.10 -7.47
C ARG A 77 12.47 -2.39 -6.21
N ALA A 78 12.75 -2.93 -5.03
CA ALA A 78 12.51 -2.24 -3.76
C ALA A 78 13.19 -0.86 -3.76
N GLY A 79 14.45 -0.79 -4.17
CA GLY A 79 15.18 0.46 -4.34
C GLY A 79 14.66 1.44 -5.41
N TYR A 80 13.88 0.93 -6.35
CA TYR A 80 13.27 1.71 -7.42
C TYR A 80 11.90 2.26 -7.01
N TYR A 81 11.11 1.48 -6.27
CA TYR A 81 9.74 1.82 -5.88
C TYR A 81 9.61 2.41 -4.46
N MET A 82 10.62 2.24 -3.60
CA MET A 82 10.65 2.81 -2.25
C MET A 82 11.59 4.01 -2.24
N MET A 83 11.11 5.16 -1.75
CA MET A 83 11.86 6.42 -1.77
C MET A 83 12.71 6.65 -0.51
N ASP A 84 12.36 5.99 0.60
CA ASP A 84 13.02 6.10 1.89
C ASP A 84 12.88 4.79 2.69
N LEU A 85 13.33 4.80 3.96
CA LEU A 85 13.32 3.63 4.86
C LEU A 85 12.18 3.64 5.88
N SER A 86 11.26 4.61 5.82
CA SER A 86 10.11 4.72 6.74
C SER A 86 8.92 3.87 6.31
N ALA A 87 8.81 3.53 5.02
CA ALA A 87 7.71 2.75 4.45
C ALA A 87 8.17 1.33 4.07
N CYS A 88 8.73 0.60 5.05
CA CYS A 88 9.11 -0.79 4.84
C CYS A 88 7.92 -1.69 4.49
N ILE A 89 8.18 -2.79 3.76
CA ILE A 89 7.16 -3.80 3.44
C ILE A 89 7.29 -4.94 4.44
N VAL A 90 6.17 -5.26 5.10
CA VAL A 90 6.04 -6.36 6.06
C VAL A 90 4.80 -7.19 5.71
N ASP A 91 4.54 -8.22 6.52
CA ASP A 91 3.34 -9.02 6.39
C ASP A 91 2.07 -8.17 6.51
N GLY A 92 1.13 -8.39 5.59
CA GLY A 92 -0.13 -7.65 5.52
C GLY A 92 -0.05 -6.22 4.97
N THR A 93 1.13 -5.71 4.56
CA THR A 93 1.26 -4.33 4.05
C THR A 93 0.36 -4.10 2.83
N TYR A 94 0.33 -5.03 1.88
CA TYR A 94 -0.44 -4.87 0.65
C TYR A 94 -1.95 -4.87 0.93
N GLU A 95 -2.42 -5.83 1.72
CA GLU A 95 -3.82 -5.98 2.12
C GLU A 95 -4.30 -4.76 2.91
N ALA A 96 -3.48 -4.26 3.85
CA ALA A 96 -3.81 -3.07 4.63
C ALA A 96 -3.88 -1.82 3.76
N ALA A 97 -2.97 -1.67 2.78
CA ALA A 97 -2.98 -0.56 1.83
C ALA A 97 -4.23 -0.59 0.93
N LEU A 98 -4.61 -1.77 0.41
CA LEU A 98 -5.84 -1.96 -0.36
C LEU A 98 -7.09 -1.61 0.45
N ALA A 99 -7.19 -2.12 1.68
CA ALA A 99 -8.33 -1.81 2.56
C ALA A 99 -8.42 -0.30 2.84
N SER A 100 -7.28 0.36 3.04
CA SER A 100 -7.21 1.81 3.20
C SER A 100 -7.65 2.59 1.95
N ALA A 101 -7.27 2.13 0.76
CA ALA A 101 -7.71 2.72 -0.50
C ALA A 101 -9.23 2.57 -0.70
N ASN A 102 -9.78 1.39 -0.39
CA ASN A 102 -11.22 1.13 -0.43
C ASN A 102 -12.01 1.99 0.57
N CYS A 103 -11.45 2.29 1.76
CA CYS A 103 -12.03 3.29 2.67
C CYS A 103 -12.11 4.69 2.03
N ALA A 104 -11.05 5.13 1.35
CA ALA A 104 -11.03 6.42 0.68
C ALA A 104 -12.04 6.49 -0.49
N LEU A 105 -12.13 5.42 -1.28
CA LEU A 105 -13.09 5.32 -2.39
C LEU A 105 -14.54 5.28 -1.90
N SER A 106 -14.83 4.54 -0.83
CA SER A 106 -16.16 4.51 -0.21
C SER A 106 -16.59 5.90 0.25
N ALA A 107 -15.69 6.65 0.88
CA ALA A 107 -15.96 8.02 1.31
C ALA A 107 -16.19 8.96 0.11
N ALA A 108 -15.39 8.82 -0.95
CA ALA A 108 -15.55 9.62 -2.17
C ALA A 108 -16.89 9.33 -2.87
N GLN A 109 -17.30 8.06 -2.92
CA GLN A 109 -18.61 7.66 -3.44
C GLN A 109 -19.74 8.31 -2.64
N ALA A 110 -19.71 8.22 -1.31
CA ALA A 110 -20.74 8.79 -0.43
C ALA A 110 -20.92 10.30 -0.65
N VAL A 111 -19.82 11.06 -0.78
CA VAL A 111 -19.88 12.50 -1.09
C VAL A 111 -20.51 12.76 -2.46
N THR A 112 -20.18 11.93 -3.47
CA THR A 112 -20.69 12.09 -4.83
C THR A 112 -22.19 11.79 -4.94
N GLU A 113 -22.68 10.87 -4.12
CA GLU A 113 -24.10 10.48 -4.05
C GLU A 113 -24.95 11.43 -3.18
N GLY A 114 -24.35 12.51 -2.67
CA GLY A 114 -25.06 13.54 -1.90
C GLY A 114 -25.19 13.22 -0.41
N GLY A 115 -24.17 12.58 0.16
CA GLY A 115 -24.10 12.19 1.57
C GLY A 115 -24.41 13.28 2.59
#